data_AF-A0A7R8UE26-F1
#
_entry.id   AF-A0A7R8UE26-F1
#
_cell.length_a   1.000
_cell.length_b   1.000
_cell.length_c   1.000
_cell.angle_alpha   90.00
_cell.angle_beta   90.00
_cell.angle_gamma   90.00
#
_symmetry.space_group_name_H-M   'P 1'
#
loop_
_entity.id
_entity.type
_entity.pdbx_description
1 polymer ?
#
loop_
_entity_poly.entity_id
_entity_poly.type
_entity_poly.pdbx_seq_one_letter_code
_entity_poly.pdbx_strand_id
1 'polypeptide(L)'
;MMDSRSTNHSHLDRKTLDDVVTTLRKEVKSLREMLKDKTEELIAAEKEIRDRDITSGGARSHSGGKCDNNVNNGGSKDNINRDAESYTNGHNGKDSDSDGSREDEIYRLERELRERDIIIKELNQKIIRLSDNLTYVQRQSLEKDDKIIDLQNEIDKFRQVVRPLTQAMLDRKRSESFDDWSPGVENTRVFTLAEPRIKRQAISAEPLSAMAGIEGELIKIPKSQLSRDLIKSAILDNDFMKNLDMTQIREIVDCMYPVKYAAKSLIIKEGDVGSIVYVMEGISFVKLDLISSKNEFIGRSPMDSSTNNY
;
A
#
# COMPACT_ATOMS: atom_id res chain seq x y z
N MET A 1 -34.19 -49.16 -29.05
CA MET A 1 -34.83 -47.91 -28.59
C MET A 1 -34.44 -47.70 -27.13
N MET A 2 -34.27 -46.44 -26.72
CA MET A 2 -33.68 -45.93 -25.46
C MET A 2 -32.17 -45.68 -25.53
N ASP A 3 -31.60 -44.53 -25.19
CA ASP A 3 -32.14 -43.21 -24.82
C ASP A 3 -31.03 -42.17 -25.05
N SER A 4 -31.30 -41.13 -25.84
CA SER A 4 -30.37 -40.03 -26.14
C SER A 4 -30.87 -38.73 -25.52
N ARG A 5 -30.75 -38.58 -24.19
CA ARG A 5 -31.06 -37.32 -23.49
C ARG A 5 -30.16 -37.13 -22.27
N SER A 6 -28.91 -36.69 -22.45
CA SER A 6 -28.14 -36.17 -21.29
C SER A 6 -26.98 -35.21 -21.61
N THR A 7 -27.01 -34.48 -22.73
CA THR A 7 -25.94 -33.51 -23.08
C THR A 7 -26.40 -32.05 -23.19
N ASN A 8 -27.69 -31.75 -23.00
CA ASN A 8 -28.21 -30.39 -23.21
C ASN A 8 -28.27 -29.52 -21.95
N HIS A 9 -28.16 -30.08 -20.73
CA HIS A 9 -28.38 -29.31 -19.51
C HIS A 9 -27.18 -28.44 -19.09
N SER A 10 -25.94 -28.88 -19.38
CA SER A 10 -24.72 -28.17 -18.98
C SER A 10 -24.36 -26.96 -19.87
N HIS A 11 -24.97 -26.85 -21.06
CA HIS A 11 -24.69 -25.75 -21.98
C HIS A 11 -25.57 -24.52 -21.72
N LEU A 12 -26.75 -24.72 -21.12
CA LEU A 12 -27.65 -23.65 -20.70
C LEU A 12 -27.10 -22.91 -19.47
N ASP A 13 -26.61 -23.63 -18.45
CA ASP A 13 -26.04 -23.02 -17.24
C ASP A 13 -24.75 -22.22 -17.49
N ARG A 14 -23.95 -22.64 -18.49
CA ARG A 14 -22.76 -21.89 -18.91
C ARG A 14 -23.14 -20.57 -19.60
N LYS A 15 -24.13 -20.58 -20.49
CA LYS A 15 -24.62 -19.34 -21.13
C LYS A 15 -25.16 -18.35 -20.11
N THR A 16 -25.89 -18.81 -19.09
CA THR A 16 -26.40 -17.93 -18.03
C THR A 16 -25.28 -17.35 -17.17
N LEU A 17 -24.22 -18.12 -16.89
CA LEU A 17 -23.08 -17.61 -16.12
C LEU A 17 -22.27 -16.58 -16.92
N ASP A 18 -22.08 -16.83 -18.22
CA ASP A 18 -21.41 -15.90 -19.13
C ASP A 18 -22.20 -14.60 -19.28
N ASP A 19 -23.54 -14.66 -19.32
CA ASP A 19 -24.42 -13.50 -19.33
C ASP A 19 -24.34 -12.70 -18.01
N VAL A 20 -24.26 -13.36 -16.86
CA VAL A 20 -24.04 -12.70 -15.57
C VAL A 20 -22.67 -12.04 -15.52
N VAL A 21 -21.61 -12.72 -15.98
CA VAL A 21 -20.25 -12.16 -16.01
C VAL A 21 -20.15 -10.97 -16.97
N THR A 22 -20.79 -11.02 -18.13
CA THR A 22 -20.81 -9.89 -19.07
C THR A 22 -21.59 -8.71 -18.51
N THR A 23 -22.67 -8.97 -17.76
CA THR A 23 -23.47 -7.93 -17.09
C THR A 23 -22.66 -7.26 -15.97
N LEU A 24 -22.01 -8.05 -15.11
CA LEU A 24 -21.11 -7.53 -14.07
C LEU A 24 -19.93 -6.74 -14.65
N ARG A 25 -19.36 -7.17 -15.78
CA ARG A 25 -18.31 -6.41 -16.47
C ARG A 25 -18.81 -5.07 -16.99
N LYS A 26 -20.03 -5.01 -17.53
CA LYS A 26 -20.66 -3.76 -17.96
C LYS A 26 -20.92 -2.83 -16.78
N GLU A 27 -21.41 -3.37 -15.67
CA GLU A 27 -21.67 -2.61 -14.44
C GLU A 27 -20.39 -2.04 -13.83
N VAL A 28 -19.33 -2.86 -13.70
CA VAL A 28 -18.02 -2.40 -13.23
C VAL A 28 -17.44 -1.32 -14.14
N LYS A 29 -17.62 -1.44 -15.47
CA LYS A 29 -17.19 -0.42 -16.41
C LYS A 29 -17.96 0.89 -16.20
N SER A 30 -19.29 0.81 -16.06
CA SER A 30 -20.14 1.97 -15.78
C SER A 30 -19.79 2.64 -14.45
N LEU A 31 -19.54 1.87 -13.39
CA LEU A 31 -19.12 2.40 -12.08
C LEU A 31 -17.77 3.12 -12.16
N ARG A 32 -16.80 2.59 -12.93
CA ARG A 32 -15.51 3.25 -13.15
C ARG A 32 -15.64 4.56 -13.91
N GLU A 33 -16.54 4.60 -14.89
CA GLU A 33 -16.82 5.81 -15.67
C GLU A 33 -17.49 6.87 -14.79
N MET A 34 -18.52 6.50 -14.02
CA MET A 34 -19.14 7.40 -13.04
C MET A 34 -18.16 7.90 -11.96
N LEU A 35 -17.27 7.04 -11.49
CA LEU A 35 -16.23 7.45 -10.53
C LEU A 35 -15.29 8.47 -11.15
N LYS A 36 -14.89 8.27 -12.42
CA LYS A 36 -14.05 9.20 -13.17
C LYS A 36 -14.76 10.55 -13.32
N ASP A 37 -16.02 10.57 -13.73
CA ASP A 37 -16.80 11.80 -13.88
C ASP A 37 -16.92 12.55 -12.55
N LYS A 38 -17.17 11.82 -11.44
CA LYS A 38 -17.24 12.43 -10.11
C LYS A 38 -15.90 12.99 -9.64
N THR A 39 -14.78 12.35 -10.00
CA THR A 39 -13.45 12.91 -9.72
C THR A 39 -13.17 14.16 -10.53
N GLU A 40 -13.58 14.23 -11.79
CA GLU A 40 -13.44 15.43 -12.62
C GLU A 40 -14.31 16.59 -12.09
N GLU A 41 -15.52 16.29 -11.63
CA GLU A 41 -16.41 17.28 -10.99
C GLU A 41 -15.84 17.81 -9.68
N LEU A 42 -15.23 16.95 -8.85
CA LEU A 42 -14.54 17.38 -7.63
C LEU A 42 -13.34 18.29 -7.93
N ILE A 43 -12.53 17.94 -8.93
CA ILE A 43 -11.39 18.77 -9.37
C ILE A 43 -11.89 20.14 -9.85
N ALA A 44 -13.00 20.18 -10.58
CA ALA A 44 -13.61 21.43 -11.04
C ALA A 44 -14.12 22.28 -9.86
N ALA A 45 -14.79 21.67 -8.88
CA ALA A 45 -15.26 22.36 -7.68
C ALA A 45 -14.10 22.89 -6.82
N GLU A 46 -13.03 22.11 -6.64
CA GLU A 46 -11.81 22.56 -5.95
C GLU A 46 -11.15 23.75 -6.66
N LYS A 47 -11.13 23.71 -8.00
CA LYS A 47 -10.64 24.84 -8.81
C LYS A 47 -11.50 26.08 -8.64
N GLU A 48 -12.83 25.94 -8.63
CA GLU A 48 -13.75 27.07 -8.43
C GLU A 48 -13.58 27.70 -7.03
N ILE A 49 -13.42 26.89 -5.99
CA ILE A 49 -13.13 27.37 -4.63
C ILE A 49 -11.80 28.13 -4.62
N ARG A 50 -10.75 27.57 -5.23
CA ARG A 50 -9.44 28.22 -5.34
C ARG A 50 -9.51 29.56 -6.07
N ASP A 51 -10.25 29.63 -7.17
CA ASP A 51 -10.41 30.86 -7.96
C ASP A 51 -11.23 31.91 -7.18
N ARG A 52 -12.20 31.50 -6.37
CA ARG A 52 -12.97 32.36 -5.44
C ARG A 52 -12.12 32.91 -4.29
N ASP A 53 -11.20 32.12 -3.76
CA ASP A 53 -10.25 32.55 -2.74
C ASP A 53 -9.22 33.56 -3.30
N ILE A 54 -8.81 33.40 -4.56
CA ILE A 54 -7.95 34.37 -5.25
C ILE A 54 -8.70 35.70 -5.46
N THR A 55 -9.98 35.66 -5.86
CA THR A 55 -10.78 36.88 -6.07
C THR A 55 -11.15 37.59 -4.77
N SER A 56 -11.39 36.86 -3.68
CA SER A 56 -11.64 37.45 -2.34
C SER A 56 -10.35 37.94 -1.66
N GLY A 57 -9.19 37.35 -1.95
CA GLY A 57 -7.88 37.90 -1.58
C GLY A 57 -7.50 39.19 -2.33
N GLY A 58 -7.93 39.32 -3.59
CA GLY A 58 -7.74 40.54 -4.39
C GLY A 58 -8.61 41.72 -3.95
N ALA A 59 -9.82 41.47 -3.43
CA ALA A 59 -10.76 42.52 -2.99
C ALA A 59 -10.39 43.17 -1.64
N ARG A 60 -9.46 42.59 -0.87
CA ARG A 60 -8.96 43.17 0.39
C ARG A 60 -7.80 44.16 0.22
N SER A 61 -7.32 44.37 -1.01
CA SER A 61 -6.09 45.14 -1.28
C SER A 61 -6.31 46.52 -1.90
N HIS A 62 -7.52 47.09 -1.86
CA HIS A 62 -7.80 48.45 -2.36
C HIS A 62 -8.65 49.28 -1.36
N SER A 63 -8.13 49.50 -0.16
CA SER A 63 -8.42 50.71 0.63
C SER A 63 -7.26 50.99 1.60
N GLY A 64 -6.09 51.28 1.03
CA GLY A 64 -4.88 51.65 1.76
C GLY A 64 -4.13 52.73 0.99
N GLY A 65 -4.76 53.89 0.85
CA GLY A 65 -4.13 55.09 0.32
C GLY A 65 -3.01 55.54 1.26
N LYS A 66 -1.83 55.74 0.68
CA LYS A 66 -0.60 56.26 1.27
C LYS A 66 -0.82 57.54 2.08
N CYS A 67 -0.18 57.62 3.23
CA CYS A 67 0.53 58.84 3.62
C CYS A 67 1.85 58.47 4.32
N ASP A 68 2.93 58.93 3.70
CA ASP A 68 4.26 59.02 4.29
C ASP A 68 4.22 59.94 5.51
N ASN A 69 4.99 59.64 6.56
CA ASN A 69 6.14 60.48 6.91
C ASN A 69 6.89 59.96 8.15
N ASN A 70 8.16 59.69 7.89
CA ASN A 70 9.26 59.78 8.83
C ASN A 70 9.40 61.24 9.31
N VAL A 71 9.27 61.55 10.61
CA VAL A 71 10.01 62.68 11.19
C VAL A 71 10.39 62.36 12.64
N ASN A 72 11.70 62.36 12.84
CA ASN A 72 12.39 62.36 14.11
C ASN A 72 12.36 63.77 14.73
N ASN A 73 12.25 63.81 16.06
CA ASN A 73 12.65 64.86 17.01
C ASN A 73 11.88 66.19 17.14
N GLY A 74 11.33 66.36 18.35
CA GLY A 74 11.67 67.47 19.26
C GLY A 74 11.17 68.87 18.91
N GLY A 75 10.20 69.38 19.67
CA GLY A 75 9.92 70.82 19.74
C GLY A 75 8.51 71.20 20.17
N SER A 76 8.34 71.39 21.48
CA SER A 76 7.49 72.37 22.17
C SER A 76 6.17 72.89 21.56
N LYS A 77 5.13 72.71 22.37
CA LYS A 77 4.23 73.75 22.93
C LYS A 77 2.89 74.11 22.25
N ASP A 78 1.88 74.00 23.12
CA ASP A 78 0.75 74.90 23.37
C ASP A 78 -0.63 74.63 22.73
N ASN A 79 -1.56 74.41 23.67
CA ASN A 79 -3.02 74.48 23.67
C ASN A 79 -3.70 75.35 22.59
N ILE A 80 -4.90 74.94 22.15
CA ILE A 80 -6.19 75.57 22.53
C ILE A 80 -7.38 74.76 21.98
N ASN A 81 -8.38 74.68 22.84
CA ASN A 81 -9.75 74.18 22.75
C ASN A 81 -10.56 74.67 21.52
N ARG A 82 -11.52 73.85 21.02
CA ARG A 82 -12.95 74.18 20.74
C ARG A 82 -13.63 73.22 19.73
N ASP A 83 -14.64 72.51 20.25
CA ASP A 83 -16.08 72.51 19.88
C ASP A 83 -16.61 72.32 18.44
N ALA A 84 -17.81 71.68 18.44
CA ALA A 84 -18.95 71.70 17.49
C ALA A 84 -19.06 70.51 16.49
N GLU A 85 -19.88 69.49 16.80
CA GLU A 85 -21.31 69.28 16.43
C GLU A 85 -21.53 68.92 14.94
N SER A 86 -22.30 67.90 14.54
CA SER A 86 -23.75 67.77 14.74
C SER A 86 -24.34 66.42 14.24
N TYR A 87 -25.24 65.85 15.07
CA TYR A 87 -26.54 65.16 14.83
C TYR A 87 -26.78 64.18 13.66
N THR A 88 -27.26 62.97 14.00
CA THR A 88 -28.69 62.59 13.88
C THR A 88 -29.13 61.70 15.05
N ASN A 89 -30.41 61.80 15.43
CA ASN A 89 -30.99 61.28 16.67
C ASN A 89 -32.19 60.35 16.36
N GLY A 90 -32.42 59.35 17.22
CA GLY A 90 -33.75 58.81 17.48
C GLY A 90 -33.94 57.31 17.25
N HIS A 91 -33.99 56.51 18.31
CA HIS A 91 -35.26 56.05 18.92
C HIS A 91 -35.03 55.07 20.08
N ASN A 92 -35.97 55.14 21.04
CA ASN A 92 -36.01 54.46 22.33
C ASN A 92 -36.02 52.93 22.27
N GLY A 93 -35.41 52.28 23.27
CA GLY A 93 -35.67 50.89 23.61
C GLY A 93 -34.81 50.43 24.78
N LYS A 94 -35.43 50.22 25.94
CA LYS A 94 -34.88 49.49 27.09
C LYS A 94 -34.37 48.13 26.62
N ASP A 95 -33.21 47.67 27.10
CA ASP A 95 -32.84 46.25 27.32
C ASP A 95 -31.34 46.15 27.67
N SER A 96 -30.95 46.53 28.89
CA SER A 96 -29.55 46.57 29.34
C SER A 96 -28.98 45.25 29.88
N ASP A 97 -29.77 44.16 29.91
CA ASP A 97 -29.34 42.88 30.50
C ASP A 97 -29.05 41.78 29.44
N SER A 98 -29.36 42.00 28.16
CA SER A 98 -29.15 41.01 27.09
C SER A 98 -27.85 41.21 26.29
N ASP A 99 -27.23 42.39 26.34
CA ASP A 99 -26.11 42.76 25.46
C ASP A 99 -24.78 42.19 25.96
N GLY A 100 -24.54 42.29 27.28
CA GLY A 100 -23.34 41.72 27.92
C GLY A 100 -23.21 40.20 27.76
N SER A 101 -24.34 39.47 27.74
CA SER A 101 -24.31 38.02 27.50
C SER A 101 -23.96 37.65 26.05
N ARG A 102 -24.27 38.52 25.08
CA ARG A 102 -23.92 38.32 23.67
C ARG A 102 -22.47 38.69 23.41
N GLU A 103 -21.98 39.75 24.04
CA GLU A 103 -20.56 40.13 24.01
C GLU A 103 -19.68 39.05 24.65
N ASP A 104 -20.11 38.47 25.77
CA ASP A 104 -19.42 37.32 26.40
C ASP A 104 -19.42 36.08 25.49
N GLU A 105 -20.51 35.81 24.77
CA GLU A 105 -20.60 34.73 23.78
C GLU A 105 -19.63 34.95 22.61
N ILE A 106 -19.54 36.20 22.12
CA ILE A 106 -18.62 36.60 21.05
C ILE A 106 -17.17 36.39 21.49
N TYR A 107 -16.79 36.84 22.69
CA TYR A 107 -15.44 36.62 23.23
C TYR A 107 -15.09 35.14 23.38
N ARG A 108 -16.06 34.31 23.78
CA ARG A 108 -15.88 32.84 23.85
C ARG A 108 -15.65 32.24 22.46
N LEU A 109 -16.46 32.61 21.47
CA LEU A 109 -16.34 32.12 20.10
C LEU A 109 -15.05 32.60 19.41
N GLU A 110 -14.64 33.86 19.63
CA GLU A 110 -13.37 34.40 19.13
C GLU A 110 -12.16 33.69 19.72
N ARG A 111 -12.23 33.31 21.01
CA ARG A 111 -11.19 32.50 21.64
C ARG A 111 -11.13 31.11 21.01
N GLU A 112 -12.27 30.47 20.83
CA GLU A 112 -12.34 29.13 20.24
C GLU A 112 -11.87 29.12 18.77
N LEU A 113 -12.19 30.16 17.99
CA LEU A 113 -11.68 30.35 16.64
C LEU A 113 -10.15 30.49 16.63
N ARG A 114 -9.58 31.30 17.53
CA ARG A 114 -8.11 31.43 17.66
C ARG A 114 -7.44 30.12 18.04
N GLU A 115 -8.05 29.34 18.93
CA GLU A 115 -7.54 28.03 19.33
C GLU A 115 -7.58 27.04 18.14
N ARG A 116 -8.68 27.01 17.37
CA ARG A 116 -8.77 26.22 16.12
C ARG A 116 -7.75 26.66 15.08
N ASP A 117 -7.50 27.95 14.90
CA ASP A 117 -6.49 28.47 13.98
C ASP A 117 -5.06 28.02 14.33
N ILE A 118 -4.74 27.94 15.63
CA ILE A 118 -3.45 27.42 16.09
C ILE A 118 -3.32 25.94 15.74
N ILE A 119 -4.36 25.14 15.99
CA ILE A 119 -4.36 23.70 15.67
C ILE A 119 -4.21 23.48 14.17
N ILE A 120 -4.91 24.26 13.34
CA ILE A 120 -4.80 24.20 11.88
C ILE A 120 -3.36 24.49 11.43
N LYS A 121 -2.70 25.50 12.02
CA LYS A 121 -1.29 25.80 11.73
C LYS A 121 -0.37 24.64 12.10
N GLU A 122 -0.57 24.01 13.26
CA GLU A 122 0.22 22.86 13.67
C GLU A 122 0.03 21.65 12.75
N LEU A 123 -1.22 21.36 12.35
CA LEU A 123 -1.53 20.29 11.41
C LEU A 123 -0.93 20.55 10.03
N ASN A 124 -1.03 21.77 9.51
CA ASN A 124 -0.39 22.15 8.25
C ASN A 124 1.14 21.99 8.33
N GLN A 125 1.76 22.35 9.44
CA GLN A 125 3.19 22.13 9.63
C GLN A 125 3.56 20.65 9.66
N LYS A 126 2.72 19.79 10.25
CA LYS A 126 2.91 18.33 10.21
C LYS A 126 2.75 17.78 8.79
N ILE A 127 1.75 18.24 8.03
CA ILE A 127 1.53 17.85 6.64
C ILE A 127 2.77 18.20 5.80
N ILE A 128 3.33 19.41 5.95
CA ILE A 128 4.55 19.82 5.23
C ILE A 128 5.70 18.87 5.57
N ARG A 129 5.97 18.61 6.86
CA ARG A 129 7.05 17.69 7.27
C ARG A 129 6.88 16.27 6.70
N LEU A 130 5.66 15.75 6.73
CA LEU A 130 5.36 14.43 6.18
C LEU A 130 5.51 14.40 4.66
N SER A 131 5.06 15.45 3.97
CA SER A 131 5.24 15.60 2.52
C SER A 131 6.71 15.66 2.12
N ASP A 132 7.54 16.38 2.89
CA ASP A 132 8.99 16.47 2.66
C ASP A 132 9.66 15.10 2.87
N ASN A 133 9.28 14.38 3.94
CA ASN A 133 9.78 13.02 4.19
C ASN A 133 9.38 12.06 3.07
N LEU A 134 8.11 12.09 2.64
CA LEU A 134 7.63 11.27 1.54
C LEU A 134 8.41 11.56 0.25
N THR A 135 8.65 12.84 -0.06
CA THR A 135 9.44 13.26 -1.23
C THR A 135 10.87 12.73 -1.14
N TYR A 136 11.48 12.80 0.05
CA TYR A 136 12.82 12.27 0.28
C TYR A 136 12.89 10.75 0.04
N VAL A 137 11.94 9.99 0.60
CA VAL A 137 11.87 8.54 0.43
C VAL A 137 11.61 8.15 -1.02
N GLN A 138 10.71 8.86 -1.70
CA GLN A 138 10.44 8.66 -3.14
C GLN A 138 11.69 8.87 -3.97
N ARG A 139 12.45 9.95 -3.73
CA ARG A 139 13.72 10.21 -4.43
C ARG A 139 14.74 9.10 -4.21
N GLN A 140 14.88 8.63 -2.97
CA GLN A 140 15.77 7.51 -2.65
C GLN A 140 15.34 6.20 -3.33
N SER A 141 14.03 5.97 -3.49
CA SER A 141 13.53 4.81 -4.21
C SER A 141 13.91 4.89 -5.69
N LEU A 142 13.67 6.03 -6.33
CA LEU A 142 14.00 6.24 -7.74
C LEU A 142 15.50 6.07 -8.01
N GLU A 143 16.37 6.60 -7.16
CA GLU A 143 17.82 6.43 -7.29
C GLU A 143 18.26 4.96 -7.18
N LYS A 144 17.62 4.19 -6.31
CA LYS A 144 17.86 2.73 -6.21
C LYS A 144 17.33 1.98 -7.43
N ASP A 145 16.17 2.37 -7.95
CA ASP A 145 15.60 1.77 -9.15
C ASP A 145 16.48 2.03 -10.39
N ASP A 146 17.02 3.24 -10.53
CA ASP A 146 18.01 3.57 -11.57
C ASP A 146 19.27 2.70 -11.42
N LYS A 147 19.76 2.51 -10.19
CA LYS A 147 20.93 1.66 -9.94
C LYS A 147 20.65 0.19 -10.28
N ILE A 148 19.43 -0.29 -10.02
CA ILE A 148 19.00 -1.64 -10.39
C ILE A 148 19.03 -1.79 -11.92
N ILE A 149 18.53 -0.80 -12.67
CA ILE A 149 18.55 -0.80 -14.13
C ILE A 149 19.99 -0.84 -14.65
N ASP A 150 20.89 -0.03 -14.10
CA ASP A 150 22.30 -0.02 -14.49
C ASP A 150 22.99 -1.37 -14.27
N LEU A 151 22.76 -1.97 -13.11
CA LEU A 151 23.33 -3.29 -12.78
C LEU A 151 22.73 -4.39 -13.66
N GLN A 152 21.43 -4.33 -13.99
CA GLN A 152 20.80 -5.25 -14.93
C GLN A 152 21.43 -5.12 -16.33
N ASN A 153 21.63 -3.89 -16.80
CA ASN A 153 22.30 -3.62 -18.07
C ASN A 153 23.74 -4.16 -18.07
N GLU A 154 24.46 -4.04 -16.97
CA GLU A 154 25.81 -4.60 -16.83
C GLU A 154 25.79 -6.14 -16.88
N ILE A 155 24.88 -6.77 -16.13
CA ILE A 155 24.66 -8.23 -16.17
C ILE A 155 24.34 -8.69 -17.59
N ASP A 156 23.52 -7.96 -18.34
CA ASP A 156 23.14 -8.34 -19.69
C ASP A 156 24.30 -8.16 -20.69
N LYS A 157 25.18 -7.16 -20.50
CA LYS A 157 26.45 -7.08 -21.26
C LYS A 157 27.33 -8.29 -20.97
N PHE A 158 27.50 -8.67 -19.70
CA PHE A 158 28.27 -9.87 -19.35
C PHE A 158 27.66 -11.13 -19.94
N ARG A 159 26.33 -11.29 -19.90
CA ARG A 159 25.64 -12.43 -20.53
C ARG A 159 25.86 -12.49 -22.03
N GLN A 160 25.89 -11.34 -22.71
CA GLN A 160 26.15 -11.29 -24.15
C GLN A 160 27.56 -11.74 -24.52
N VAL A 161 28.56 -11.55 -23.66
CA VAL A 161 29.93 -12.01 -23.91
C VAL A 161 30.15 -13.45 -23.43
N VAL A 162 29.55 -13.83 -22.30
CA VAL A 162 29.73 -15.15 -21.69
C VAL A 162 28.90 -16.23 -22.40
N ARG A 163 27.69 -15.92 -22.89
CA ARG A 163 26.84 -16.92 -23.57
C ARG A 163 27.46 -17.45 -24.87
N PRO A 164 27.98 -16.63 -25.81
CA PRO A 164 28.63 -17.13 -27.01
C PRO A 164 29.89 -17.93 -26.70
N LEU A 165 30.67 -17.50 -25.69
CA LEU A 165 31.89 -18.20 -25.28
C LEU A 165 31.59 -19.57 -24.66
N THR A 166 30.60 -19.63 -23.77
CA THR A 166 30.15 -20.90 -23.16
C THR A 166 29.50 -21.81 -24.20
N GLN A 167 28.73 -21.27 -25.15
CA GLN A 167 28.14 -22.03 -26.25
C GLN A 167 29.21 -22.60 -27.18
N ALA A 168 30.21 -21.80 -27.59
CA ALA A 168 31.30 -22.26 -28.44
C ALA A 168 32.18 -23.32 -27.76
N MET A 169 32.42 -23.21 -26.45
CA MET A 169 33.12 -24.26 -25.68
C MET A 169 32.31 -25.56 -25.59
N LEU A 170 30.99 -25.47 -25.46
CA LEU A 170 30.10 -26.64 -25.45
C LEU A 170 30.04 -27.32 -26.83
N ASP A 171 29.97 -26.54 -27.92
CA ASP A 171 29.95 -27.08 -29.28
C ASP A 171 31.29 -27.74 -29.65
N ARG A 172 32.42 -27.17 -29.21
CA ARG A 172 33.76 -27.77 -29.39
C ARG A 172 33.90 -29.11 -28.65
N LYS A 173 33.32 -29.21 -27.45
CA LYS A 173 33.32 -30.43 -26.63
C LYS A 173 32.35 -31.50 -27.13
N ARG A 174 31.40 -31.15 -28.01
CA ARG A 174 30.44 -32.07 -28.64
C ARG A 174 31.00 -32.76 -29.89
N SER A 175 32.13 -32.28 -30.43
CA SER A 175 32.82 -32.86 -31.60
C SER A 175 33.83 -33.96 -31.25
N GLU A 176 34.25 -34.09 -29.99
CA GLU A 176 35.17 -35.14 -29.54
C GLU A 176 34.41 -36.10 -28.62
N SER A 177 34.02 -37.23 -29.19
CA SER A 177 33.47 -38.37 -28.43
C SER A 177 34.60 -39.36 -28.19
N PHE A 178 35.13 -39.40 -26.96
CA PHE A 178 35.82 -40.60 -26.45
C PHE A 178 35.90 -40.57 -24.91
N ASP A 179 35.69 -41.74 -24.33
CA ASP A 179 35.49 -42.03 -22.91
C ASP A 179 36.67 -41.61 -22.00
N ASP A 180 36.39 -40.95 -20.86
CA ASP A 180 37.21 -41.12 -19.66
C ASP A 180 36.44 -40.69 -18.38
N TRP A 181 36.30 -41.63 -17.46
CA TRP A 181 35.69 -41.44 -16.15
C TRP A 181 36.79 -41.04 -15.15
N SER A 182 36.92 -39.75 -14.86
CA SER A 182 37.80 -39.24 -13.81
C SER A 182 37.04 -39.05 -12.48
N PRO A 183 37.40 -39.75 -11.38
CA PRO A 183 36.78 -39.57 -10.07
C PRO A 183 37.44 -38.40 -9.31
N GLY A 184 36.69 -37.35 -8.98
CA GLY A 184 37.19 -36.30 -8.06
C GLY A 184 36.62 -34.88 -8.14
N VAL A 185 35.58 -34.57 -8.93
CA VAL A 185 34.99 -33.21 -8.96
C VAL A 185 33.46 -33.28 -8.95
N GLU A 186 32.88 -33.35 -7.77
CA GLU A 186 31.44 -33.60 -7.59
C GLU A 186 30.52 -32.38 -7.68
N ASN A 187 31.03 -31.17 -7.97
CA ASN A 187 30.18 -29.96 -8.01
C ASN A 187 29.83 -29.41 -9.41
N THR A 188 30.27 -30.03 -10.50
CA THR A 188 29.87 -29.61 -11.87
C THR A 188 29.55 -30.80 -12.76
N ARG A 189 28.50 -31.55 -12.42
CA ARG A 189 27.92 -32.52 -13.36
C ARG A 189 27.06 -31.77 -14.38
N VAL A 190 27.61 -31.57 -15.58
CA VAL A 190 26.83 -31.32 -16.80
C VAL A 190 26.19 -32.64 -17.19
N PHE A 191 25.00 -32.92 -16.65
CA PHE A 191 24.16 -34.02 -17.14
C PHE A 191 23.75 -33.72 -18.60
N THR A 192 24.06 -34.66 -19.48
CA THR A 192 23.57 -34.75 -20.86
C THR A 192 22.17 -35.39 -20.86
N LEU A 193 21.34 -34.92 -21.81
CA LEU A 193 20.00 -35.39 -22.19
C LEU A 193 18.80 -34.89 -21.35
N ALA A 194 18.14 -33.87 -21.94
CA ALA A 194 16.68 -33.72 -22.04
C ALA A 194 15.80 -33.62 -20.78
N GLU A 195 16.31 -33.27 -19.61
CA GLU A 195 15.47 -32.75 -18.52
C GLU A 195 15.57 -31.22 -18.43
N PRO A 196 14.44 -30.48 -18.40
CA PRO A 196 14.47 -29.04 -18.19
C PRO A 196 15.13 -28.77 -16.83
N ARG A 197 16.32 -28.15 -16.84
CA ARG A 197 17.03 -27.76 -15.62
C ARG A 197 16.05 -26.97 -14.74
N ILE A 198 15.70 -27.55 -13.59
CA ILE A 198 14.86 -26.90 -12.59
C ILE A 198 15.62 -25.65 -12.14
N LYS A 199 15.13 -24.47 -12.56
CA LYS A 199 15.65 -23.19 -12.10
C LYS A 199 15.34 -23.11 -10.60
N ARG A 200 16.37 -23.08 -9.76
CA ARG A 200 16.22 -22.89 -8.32
C ARG A 200 15.99 -21.41 -8.06
N GLN A 201 14.80 -21.07 -7.55
CA GLN A 201 14.51 -19.72 -7.08
C GLN A 201 15.11 -19.55 -5.69
N ALA A 202 15.87 -18.48 -5.48
CA ALA A 202 16.35 -18.11 -4.16
C ALA A 202 15.21 -17.45 -3.36
N ILE A 203 15.18 -17.71 -2.05
CA ILE A 203 14.21 -17.14 -1.11
C ILE A 203 15.02 -16.36 -0.07
N SER A 204 14.61 -15.12 0.23
CA SER A 204 15.20 -14.29 1.28
C SER A 204 14.11 -13.86 2.25
N ALA A 205 14.44 -13.90 3.55
CA ALA A 205 13.62 -13.31 4.59
C ALA A 205 13.92 -11.81 4.74
N GLU A 206 13.04 -11.11 5.45
CA GLU A 206 13.27 -9.74 5.88
C GLU A 206 14.45 -9.65 6.86
N PRO A 207 15.25 -8.56 6.82
CA PRO A 207 16.39 -8.42 7.72
C PRO A 207 15.92 -8.13 9.15
N LEU A 208 16.58 -8.71 10.16
CA LEU A 208 16.25 -8.46 11.56
C LEU A 208 16.34 -6.97 11.95
N SER A 209 17.12 -6.16 11.23
CA SER A 209 17.18 -4.70 11.43
C SER A 209 15.84 -4.00 11.16
N ALA A 210 14.95 -4.59 10.35
CA ALA A 210 13.60 -4.08 10.17
C ALA A 210 12.74 -4.22 11.44
N MET A 211 13.16 -5.08 12.38
CA MET A 211 12.55 -5.23 13.71
C MET A 211 13.26 -4.38 14.77
N ALA A 212 14.33 -3.65 14.43
CA ALA A 212 15.04 -2.78 15.36
C ALA A 212 14.17 -1.55 15.69
N GLY A 213 13.46 -1.63 16.81
CA GLY A 213 12.41 -0.68 17.21
C GLY A 213 11.17 -1.38 17.78
N ILE A 214 10.99 -2.67 17.49
CA ILE A 214 10.08 -3.57 18.22
C ILE A 214 10.85 -4.17 19.40
N GLU A 215 11.43 -3.32 20.26
CA GLU A 215 11.78 -3.71 21.62
C GLU A 215 10.49 -3.70 22.47
N GLY A 216 9.50 -4.46 22.01
CA GLY A 216 8.25 -4.65 22.73
C GLY A 216 8.35 -5.93 23.53
N GLU A 217 8.01 -5.89 24.82
CA GLU A 217 7.77 -7.10 25.59
C GLU A 217 6.78 -7.99 24.82
N LEU A 218 7.16 -9.24 24.57
CA LEU A 218 6.29 -10.22 23.93
C LEU A 218 4.93 -10.23 24.63
N ILE A 219 3.86 -10.00 23.87
CA ILE A 219 2.50 -9.99 24.42
C ILE A 219 2.19 -11.39 24.94
N LYS A 220 2.05 -11.54 26.26
CA LYS A 220 1.74 -12.82 26.90
C LYS A 220 0.24 -12.99 27.02
N ILE A 221 -0.27 -14.08 26.46
CA ILE A 221 -1.70 -14.40 26.44
C ILE A 221 -1.96 -15.57 27.40
N PRO A 222 -2.85 -15.39 28.40
CA PRO A 222 -3.14 -16.43 29.38
C PRO A 222 -3.80 -17.64 28.72
N LYS A 223 -3.36 -18.85 29.09
CA LYS A 223 -3.81 -20.14 28.54
C LYS A 223 -3.97 -21.16 29.65
N SER A 224 -4.81 -22.17 29.43
CA SER A 224 -4.93 -23.31 30.33
C SER A 224 -3.64 -24.15 30.32
N GLN A 225 -3.36 -24.86 31.42
CA GLN A 225 -2.18 -25.73 31.48
C GLN A 225 -2.21 -26.81 30.39
N LEU A 226 -3.38 -27.38 30.12
CA LEU A 226 -3.57 -28.36 29.05
C LEU A 226 -3.23 -27.78 27.67
N SER A 227 -3.71 -26.58 27.35
CA SER A 227 -3.41 -25.91 26.07
C SER A 227 -1.92 -25.59 25.94
N ARG A 228 -1.26 -25.16 27.04
CA ARG A 228 0.19 -24.93 27.05
C ARG A 228 0.98 -26.19 26.73
N ASP A 229 0.59 -27.31 27.34
CA ASP A 229 1.28 -28.59 27.15
C ASP A 229 1.07 -29.13 25.73
N LEU A 230 -0.14 -29.00 25.15
CA LEU A 230 -0.41 -29.36 23.77
C LEU A 230 0.45 -28.57 22.76
N ILE A 231 0.52 -27.24 22.93
CA ILE A 231 1.32 -26.39 22.04
C ILE A 231 2.81 -26.74 22.17
N LYS A 232 3.28 -26.95 23.41
CA LYS A 232 4.67 -27.32 23.66
C LYS A 232 5.04 -28.64 22.99
N SER A 233 4.21 -29.67 23.11
CA SER A 233 4.42 -30.93 22.42
C SER A 233 4.45 -30.75 20.90
N ALA A 234 3.51 -29.98 20.33
CA ALA A 234 3.46 -29.73 18.90
C ALA A 234 4.73 -29.00 18.37
N ILE A 235 5.33 -28.11 19.17
CA ILE A 235 6.58 -27.43 18.81
C ILE A 235 7.76 -28.41 18.82
N LEU A 236 7.84 -29.28 19.84
CA LEU A 236 8.93 -30.26 19.98
C LEU A 236 8.85 -31.38 18.94
N ASP A 237 7.65 -31.76 18.53
CA ASP A 237 7.41 -32.75 17.49
C ASP A 237 7.76 -32.23 16.09
N ASN A 238 7.87 -30.90 15.92
CA ASN A 238 8.22 -30.29 14.65
C ASN A 238 9.73 -30.30 14.38
N ASP A 239 10.15 -30.87 13.25
CA ASP A 239 11.56 -30.98 12.87
C ASP A 239 12.30 -29.65 12.72
N PHE A 240 11.61 -28.57 12.34
CA PHE A 240 12.21 -27.24 12.20
C PHE A 240 12.41 -26.53 13.54
N MET A 241 11.66 -26.92 14.58
CA MET A 241 11.61 -26.21 15.87
C MET A 241 12.15 -27.03 17.05
N LYS A 242 12.49 -28.32 16.86
CA LYS A 242 12.96 -29.22 17.94
C LYS A 242 14.26 -28.81 18.65
N ASN A 243 15.07 -27.95 18.04
CA ASN A 243 16.35 -27.49 18.58
C ASN A 243 16.25 -26.15 19.34
N LEU A 244 15.04 -25.66 19.61
CA LEU A 244 14.84 -24.43 20.39
C LEU A 244 15.05 -24.69 21.88
N ASP A 245 15.62 -23.70 22.58
CA ASP A 245 15.77 -23.79 24.03
C ASP A 245 14.42 -23.74 24.73
N MET A 246 14.31 -24.42 25.89
CA MET A 246 13.07 -24.48 26.66
C MET A 246 12.53 -23.10 27.08
N THR A 247 13.39 -22.09 27.19
CA THR A 247 13.00 -20.70 27.44
C THR A 247 12.34 -20.08 26.21
N GLN A 248 12.91 -20.26 25.03
CA GLN A 248 12.34 -19.76 23.76
C GLN A 248 11.00 -20.44 23.46
N ILE A 249 10.90 -21.74 23.68
CA ILE A 249 9.63 -22.48 23.53
C ILE A 249 8.57 -21.90 24.47
N ARG A 250 8.94 -21.57 25.72
CA ARG A 250 8.01 -20.96 26.68
C ARG A 250 7.52 -19.59 26.20
N GLU A 251 8.42 -18.76 25.67
CA GLU A 251 8.07 -17.45 25.11
C GLU A 251 7.13 -17.55 23.92
N ILE A 252 7.38 -18.49 23.00
CA ILE A 252 6.50 -18.78 21.86
C ILE A 252 5.12 -19.23 22.37
N VAL A 253 5.06 -20.19 23.29
CA VAL A 253 3.81 -20.66 23.89
C VAL A 253 3.06 -19.52 24.55
N ASP A 254 3.75 -18.60 25.22
CA ASP A 254 3.13 -17.46 25.90
C ASP A 254 2.55 -16.44 24.90
N CYS A 255 3.18 -16.21 23.74
CA CYS A 255 2.71 -15.22 22.76
C CYS A 255 1.68 -15.73 21.73
N MET A 256 1.55 -17.05 21.56
CA MET A 256 0.49 -17.61 20.71
C MET A 256 -0.91 -17.21 21.19
N TYR A 257 -1.87 -17.07 20.27
CA TYR A 257 -3.25 -16.67 20.60
C TYR A 257 -4.27 -17.65 20.02
N PRO A 258 -5.40 -17.88 20.71
CA PRO A 258 -6.44 -18.77 20.22
C PRO A 258 -7.20 -18.14 19.05
N VAL A 259 -7.45 -18.95 18.01
CA VAL A 259 -8.32 -18.57 16.87
C VAL A 259 -9.34 -19.67 16.66
N LYS A 260 -10.61 -19.28 16.48
CA LYS A 260 -11.73 -20.20 16.24
C LYS A 260 -12.23 -20.03 14.82
N TYR A 261 -12.38 -21.15 14.12
CA TYR A 261 -12.94 -21.20 12.78
C TYR A 261 -14.23 -22.04 12.79
N ALA A 262 -15.19 -21.65 11.95
CA ALA A 262 -16.40 -22.44 11.76
C ALA A 262 -16.09 -23.71 10.94
N ALA A 263 -17.00 -24.68 10.99
CA ALA A 263 -16.89 -25.86 10.15
C ALA A 263 -16.85 -25.45 8.67
N LYS A 264 -15.96 -26.09 7.89
CA LYS A 264 -15.74 -25.81 6.45
C LYS A 264 -15.18 -24.41 6.15
N SER A 265 -14.57 -23.74 7.12
CA SER A 265 -13.82 -22.50 6.86
C SER A 265 -12.48 -22.77 6.17
N LEU A 266 -12.14 -21.91 5.19
CA LEU A 266 -10.83 -21.87 4.57
C LEU A 266 -9.88 -21.05 5.46
N ILE A 267 -8.82 -21.67 5.98
CA ILE A 267 -7.83 -21.00 6.85
C ILE A 267 -6.66 -20.47 6.01
N ILE A 268 -6.14 -21.30 5.12
CA ILE A 268 -5.02 -20.97 4.22
C ILE A 268 -5.39 -21.43 2.81
N LYS A 269 -5.09 -20.61 1.80
CA LYS A 269 -5.29 -20.93 0.40
C LYS A 269 -3.94 -21.14 -0.29
N GLU A 270 -3.87 -22.14 -1.18
CA GLU A 270 -2.68 -22.37 -2.00
C GLU A 270 -2.38 -21.16 -2.91
N GLY A 271 -1.12 -20.72 -2.91
CA GLY A 271 -0.65 -19.56 -3.67
C GLY A 271 -0.61 -18.26 -2.85
N ASP A 272 -1.19 -18.23 -1.65
CA ASP A 272 -1.12 -17.06 -0.78
C ASP A 272 0.22 -16.99 -0.03
N VAL A 273 0.67 -15.76 0.27
CA VAL A 273 1.89 -15.51 1.05
C VAL A 273 1.65 -15.89 2.51
N GLY A 274 2.50 -16.77 3.05
CA GLY A 274 2.41 -17.22 4.45
C GLY A 274 3.25 -16.37 5.40
N SER A 275 2.64 -15.91 6.50
CA SER A 275 3.31 -15.17 7.58
C SER A 275 2.93 -15.64 9.00
N ILE A 276 2.06 -16.64 9.13
CA ILE A 276 1.49 -17.10 10.40
C ILE A 276 1.65 -18.63 10.52
N VAL A 277 1.94 -19.10 11.74
CA VAL A 277 2.02 -20.52 12.08
C VAL A 277 0.81 -20.90 12.95
N TYR A 278 0.22 -22.07 12.69
CA TYR A 278 -0.95 -22.57 13.40
C TYR A 278 -0.64 -23.88 14.14
N VAL A 279 -1.28 -24.05 15.30
CA VAL A 279 -1.31 -25.31 16.05
C VAL A 279 -2.77 -25.69 16.24
N MET A 280 -3.10 -26.96 15.95
CA MET A 280 -4.46 -27.46 16.05
C MET A 280 -4.74 -27.99 17.46
N GLU A 281 -5.72 -27.40 18.13
CA GLU A 281 -6.24 -27.85 19.42
C GLU A 281 -7.57 -28.61 19.19
N GLY A 282 -7.48 -29.90 18.83
CA GLY A 282 -8.65 -30.78 18.62
C GLY A 282 -8.51 -31.80 17.47
N ILE A 283 -9.46 -32.74 17.38
CA ILE A 283 -9.46 -33.88 16.43
C ILE A 283 -10.14 -33.52 15.08
N SER A 284 -10.23 -32.24 14.74
CA SER A 284 -10.90 -31.78 13.52
C SER A 284 -10.04 -32.10 12.28
N PHE A 285 -10.57 -32.88 11.35
CA PHE A 285 -9.88 -33.20 10.09
C PHE A 285 -9.75 -31.96 9.20
N VAL A 286 -8.52 -31.50 8.96
CA VAL A 286 -8.22 -30.50 7.92
C VAL A 286 -8.11 -31.22 6.58
N LYS A 287 -8.94 -30.83 5.61
CA LYS A 287 -8.84 -31.32 4.23
C LYS A 287 -8.05 -30.31 3.40
N LEU A 288 -6.89 -30.71 2.89
CA LEU A 288 -6.21 -29.97 1.83
C LEU A 288 -6.94 -30.27 0.51
N ASP A 289 -7.82 -29.36 0.10
CA ASP A 289 -8.39 -29.40 -1.24
C ASP A 289 -7.46 -28.60 -2.17
N LEU A 290 -6.73 -29.29 -3.05
CA LEU A 290 -5.96 -28.69 -4.14
C LEU A 290 -6.95 -28.04 -5.11
N ILE A 291 -7.17 -26.73 -5.00
CA ILE A 291 -7.91 -25.98 -6.01
C ILE A 291 -6.91 -25.71 -7.14
N SER A 292 -6.76 -26.69 -8.03
CA SER A 292 -5.94 -26.57 -9.24
C SER A 292 -6.49 -25.43 -10.11
N SER A 293 -5.92 -24.24 -9.94
CA SER A 293 -6.14 -23.13 -10.84
C SER A 293 -5.39 -23.44 -12.13
N LYS A 294 -6.08 -24.06 -13.09
CA LYS A 294 -5.56 -24.25 -14.44
C LYS A 294 -5.25 -22.87 -15.04
N ASN A 295 -3.98 -22.47 -15.00
CA ASN A 295 -3.46 -21.42 -15.86
C ASN A 295 -3.45 -21.98 -17.29
N GLU A 296 -4.51 -21.69 -18.06
CA GLU A 296 -4.47 -21.84 -19.51
C GLU A 296 -3.42 -20.88 -20.06
N PHE A 297 -2.27 -21.45 -20.39
CA PHE A 297 -1.20 -20.83 -21.15
C PHE A 297 -1.78 -20.45 -22.52
N ILE A 298 -2.12 -19.17 -22.71
CA ILE A 298 -2.50 -18.65 -24.02
C ILE A 298 -1.23 -18.70 -24.89
N GLY A 299 -1.10 -19.77 -25.66
CA GLY A 299 -0.11 -19.88 -26.72
C GLY A 299 -0.26 -18.72 -27.68
N ARG A 300 0.81 -17.96 -27.89
CA ARG A 300 0.88 -17.03 -29.02
C ARG A 300 0.87 -17.87 -30.31
N SER A 301 -0.19 -17.74 -31.08
CA SER A 301 -0.23 -18.22 -32.46
C SER A 301 0.71 -17.39 -33.34
N PRO A 302 1.28 -17.97 -34.41
CA PRO A 302 2.22 -17.29 -35.30
C PRO A 302 1.53 -16.18 -36.08
N MET A 303 2.24 -15.07 -36.31
CA MET A 303 1.82 -13.98 -37.18
C MET A 303 1.67 -14.49 -38.62
N ASP A 304 0.48 -14.36 -39.19
CA ASP A 304 0.23 -14.53 -40.62
C ASP A 304 0.96 -13.42 -41.40
N SER A 305 1.88 -13.84 -42.25
CA SER A 305 2.38 -13.06 -43.37
C SER A 305 1.33 -13.05 -44.48
N SER A 306 0.83 -11.87 -44.87
CA SER A 306 0.70 -11.43 -46.27
C SER A 306 -0.03 -10.09 -46.43
N THR A 307 0.51 -9.29 -47.36
CA THR A 307 -0.14 -8.30 -48.24
C THR A 307 -0.54 -6.92 -47.71
N ASN A 308 0.29 -5.92 -48.06
CA ASN A 308 -0.07 -4.68 -48.76
C ASN A 308 1.16 -4.34 -49.63
N ASN A 309 1.17 -4.43 -50.97
CA ASN A 309 0.44 -3.62 -51.96
C ASN A 309 0.38 -2.13 -51.57
N TYR A 310 1.48 -1.41 -51.75
CA TYR A 310 1.73 -0.49 -52.88
C TYR A 310 3.15 0.07 -52.77
#